data_AF-A0A4U9WC37-F1
#
_entry.id   AF-A0A4U9WC37-F1
#
_cell.length_a   1.000
_cell.length_b   1.000
_cell.length_c   1.000
_cell.angle_alpha   90.00
_cell.angle_beta   90.00
_cell.angle_gamma   90.00
#
_symmetry.space_group_name_H-M   'P 1'
#
loop_
_entity.id
_entity.type
_entity.pdbx_description
1 polymer ?
#
loop_
_entity_poly.entity_id
_entity_poly.type
_entity_poly.pdbx_seq_one_letter_code
_entity_poly.pdbx_strand_id
1 'polypeptide(L)'
;MNVKVIFHANLFRNFLVILSLFVSVHSQTSFAAESYLSPGESQVIQVKGSVDTVFMSSPEVADYEMIGDRSIVAYARKEGKTGCYCF
;
A
#
# COMPACT_ATOMS: atom_id res chain seq x y z
N MET A 1 32.79 29.60 -26.13
CA MET A 1 31.38 29.14 -26.17
C MET A 1 31.13 27.79 -25.46
N ASN A 2 32.17 27.00 -25.11
CA ASN A 2 31.98 25.65 -24.54
C ASN A 2 31.75 25.58 -23.02
N VAL A 3 32.29 26.52 -22.23
CA VAL A 3 32.24 26.45 -20.76
C VAL A 3 30.82 26.60 -20.20
N LYS A 4 30.01 27.48 -20.79
CA LYS A 4 28.62 27.73 -20.37
C LYS A 4 27.72 26.52 -20.64
N VAL A 5 27.93 25.85 -21.77
CA VAL A 5 27.21 24.62 -22.14
C VAL A 5 27.56 23.46 -21.20
N ILE A 6 28.84 23.31 -20.86
CA ILE A 6 29.32 22.31 -19.89
C ILE A 6 28.74 22.58 -18.49
N PHE A 7 28.64 23.85 -18.08
CA PHE A 7 28.04 24.22 -16.80
C PHE A 7 26.55 23.86 -16.73
N HIS A 8 25.76 24.17 -17.76
CA HIS A 8 24.34 23.80 -17.82
C HIS A 8 24.14 22.27 -17.87
N ALA A 9 24.99 21.54 -18.58
CA ALA A 9 24.96 20.08 -18.61
C ALA A 9 25.25 19.46 -17.24
N ASN A 10 26.22 20.00 -16.49
CA ASN A 10 26.54 19.55 -15.14
C ASN A 10 25.42 19.90 -14.14
N LEU A 11 24.80 21.08 -14.26
CA LEU A 11 23.66 21.48 -13.44
C LEU A 11 22.45 20.57 -13.67
N PHE A 12 22.15 20.25 -14.94
CA PHE A 12 21.08 19.33 -15.30
C PHE A 12 21.32 17.91 -14.80
N ARG A 13 22.56 17.39 -14.93
CA ARG A 13 22.93 16.08 -14.38
C ARG A 13 22.73 16.02 -12.87
N ASN A 14 23.18 17.04 -12.13
CA ASN A 14 23.02 17.07 -10.67
C ASN A 14 21.55 17.13 -10.24
N PHE A 15 20.72 17.89 -10.98
CA PHE A 15 19.27 17.91 -10.76
C PHE A 15 18.65 16.52 -10.94
N LEU A 16 19.01 15.79 -12.00
CA LEU A 16 18.53 14.42 -12.24
C LEU A 16 18.97 13.45 -11.14
N VAL A 17 20.20 13.57 -10.63
CA VAL A 17 20.70 12.73 -9.53
C VAL A 17 19.91 12.98 -8.25
N ILE A 18 19.68 14.24 -7.88
CA ILE A 18 18.90 14.61 -6.69
C ILE A 18 17.45 14.13 -6.81
N LEU A 19 16.84 14.30 -7.99
CA LEU A 19 15.49 13.81 -8.26
C LEU A 19 15.40 12.29 -8.11
N SER A 20 16.40 11.54 -8.61
CA SER A 20 16.42 10.08 -8.48
C SER A 20 16.49 9.62 -7.02
N LEU A 21 17.32 10.28 -6.20
CA LEU A 21 17.44 10.02 -4.77
C LEU A 21 16.13 10.31 -4.03
N PHE A 22 15.42 11.39 -4.38
CA PHE A 22 14.16 11.77 -3.76
C PHE A 22 13.04 10.75 -4.02
N VAL A 23 12.97 10.22 -5.25
CA VAL A 23 11.97 9.19 -5.62
C VAL A 23 12.22 7.87 -4.88
N SER A 24 13.48 7.47 -4.69
CA SER A 24 13.80 6.20 -4.00
C SER A 24 13.31 6.14 -2.54
N VAL A 25 13.21 7.29 -1.86
CA VAL A 25 12.79 7.33 -0.44
C VAL A 25 11.27 7.12 -0.26
N HIS A 26 10.47 7.30 -1.31
CA HIS A 26 9.01 7.21 -1.26
C HIS A 26 8.47 5.80 -1.60
N SER A 27 9.30 4.77 -1.43
CA SER A 27 8.92 3.38 -1.64
C SER A 27 7.94 2.92 -0.54
N GLN A 28 6.64 3.14 -0.74
CA GLN A 28 5.61 2.64 0.18
C GLN A 28 5.56 1.11 0.11
N THR A 29 5.83 0.45 1.24
CA THR A 29 5.72 -1.01 1.36
C THR A 29 4.26 -1.42 1.46
N SER A 30 3.72 -2.06 0.42
CA SER A 30 2.42 -2.71 0.47
C SER A 30 2.59 -4.13 1.01
N PHE A 31 1.92 -4.46 2.11
CA PHE A 31 1.89 -5.81 2.65
C PHE A 31 0.75 -6.58 1.99
N ALA A 32 1.09 -7.54 1.13
CA ALA A 32 0.14 -8.51 0.59
C ALA A 32 0.28 -9.82 1.37
N ALA A 33 -0.77 -10.22 2.08
CA ALA A 33 -0.88 -11.53 2.72
C ALA A 33 -2.12 -12.23 2.15
N GLU A 34 -1.98 -13.50 1.78
CA GLU A 34 -3.11 -14.34 1.42
C GLU A 34 -3.56 -15.13 2.64
N SER A 35 -4.86 -15.22 2.87
CA SER A 35 -5.42 -15.95 4.00
C SER A 35 -6.65 -16.73 3.54
N TYR A 36 -6.79 -17.93 4.07
CA TYR A 36 -7.86 -18.85 3.73
C TYR A 36 -8.81 -18.90 4.92
N LEU A 37 -10.06 -18.54 4.68
CA LEU A 37 -11.13 -18.48 5.67
C LEU A 37 -12.29 -19.32 5.16
N SER A 38 -12.73 -20.28 5.96
CA SER A 38 -13.99 -20.98 5.71
C SER A 38 -15.16 -20.02 5.98
N PRO A 39 -16.32 -20.18 5.31
CA PRO A 39 -17.50 -19.36 5.61
C PRO A 39 -17.83 -19.37 7.11
N GLY A 40 -17.93 -18.19 7.73
CA GLY A 40 -18.12 -18.00 9.16
C GLY A 40 -16.82 -17.87 9.98
N GLU A 41 -15.66 -18.20 9.43
CA GLU A 41 -14.38 -17.92 10.08
C GLU A 41 -14.00 -16.44 9.96
N SER A 42 -13.19 -15.99 10.91
CA SER A 42 -12.68 -14.63 10.98
C SER A 42 -11.20 -14.60 11.33
N GLN A 43 -10.52 -13.54 10.93
CA GLN A 43 -9.13 -13.30 11.22
C GLN A 43 -8.90 -11.83 11.56
N VAL A 44 -8.11 -11.62 12.62
CA VAL A 44 -7.64 -10.28 12.99
C VAL A 44 -6.42 -9.95 12.13
N ILE A 45 -6.49 -8.82 11.43
CA ILE A 45 -5.38 -8.26 10.66
C ILE A 45 -4.94 -6.98 11.35
N GLN A 46 -3.70 -6.98 11.83
CA GLN A 46 -3.08 -5.80 12.44
C GLN A 46 -2.33 -4.99 11.39
N VAL A 47 -2.58 -3.68 11.38
CA VAL A 47 -1.96 -2.75 10.43
C VAL A 47 -0.91 -1.89 11.17
N LYS A 48 0.22 -1.63 10.52
CA LYS A 48 1.33 -0.89 11.12
C LYS A 48 1.01 0.58 11.40
N GLY A 49 0.02 1.18 10.73
CA GLY A 49 -0.42 2.56 10.91
C GLY A 49 -1.90 2.66 11.27
N SER A 50 -2.40 3.89 11.43
CA SER A 50 -3.85 4.13 11.46
C SER A 50 -4.45 3.82 10.09
N VAL A 51 -5.63 3.22 10.09
CA VAL A 51 -6.37 2.91 8.86
C VAL A 51 -7.46 3.95 8.69
N ASP A 52 -7.33 4.74 7.64
CA ASP A 52 -8.32 5.77 7.29
C ASP A 52 -9.41 5.18 6.40
N THR A 53 -9.06 4.21 5.55
CA THR A 53 -10.00 3.60 4.62
C THR A 53 -9.68 2.13 4.38
N VAL A 54 -10.72 1.30 4.36
CA VAL A 54 -10.62 -0.10 3.97
C VAL A 54 -11.51 -0.36 2.76
N PHE A 55 -10.92 -0.97 1.73
CA PHE A 55 -11.62 -1.39 0.52
C PHE A 55 -11.61 -2.91 0.41
N MET A 56 -12.80 -3.48 0.22
CA MET A 56 -12.99 -4.91 -0.05
C MET A 56 -13.45 -5.06 -1.49
N SER A 57 -12.71 -5.82 -2.31
CA SER A 57 -13.02 -5.93 -3.75
C SER A 57 -14.32 -6.67 -4.03
N SER A 58 -14.68 -7.61 -3.16
CA SER A 58 -15.88 -8.46 -3.27
C SER A 58 -16.56 -8.60 -1.90
N PRO A 59 -17.31 -7.56 -1.45
CA PRO A 59 -17.96 -7.53 -0.14
C PRO A 59 -19.01 -8.65 0.05
N GLU A 60 -19.48 -9.23 -1.06
CA GLU A 60 -20.36 -10.40 -1.04
C GLU A 60 -19.65 -11.69 -0.61
N VAL A 61 -18.32 -11.77 -0.72
CA VAL A 61 -17.49 -12.95 -0.37
C VAL A 61 -16.99 -12.88 1.07
N ALA A 62 -16.42 -11.75 1.46
CA ALA A 62 -15.99 -11.47 2.82
C ALA A 62 -16.26 -10.01 3.14
N ASP A 63 -16.35 -9.70 4.42
CA ASP A 63 -16.53 -8.34 4.91
C ASP A 63 -15.58 -8.10 6.08
N TYR A 64 -15.54 -6.86 6.59
CA TYR A 64 -14.64 -6.50 7.67
C TYR A 64 -15.31 -5.59 8.70
N GLU A 65 -14.74 -5.56 9.90
CA GLU A 65 -15.07 -4.60 10.93
C GLU A 65 -13.80 -3.99 11.52
N MET A 66 -13.83 -2.68 11.76
CA MET A 66 -12.72 -1.96 12.38
C MET A 66 -12.67 -2.24 13.89
N ILE A 67 -11.49 -2.60 14.40
CA ILE A 67 -11.22 -2.67 15.84
C ILE A 67 -10.23 -1.56 16.17
N GLY A 68 -10.77 -0.46 16.69
CA GLY A 68 -10.00 0.76 16.91
C GLY A 68 -9.54 1.37 15.59
N ASP A 69 -8.32 1.88 15.58
CA ASP A 69 -7.72 2.64 14.48
C ASP A 69 -6.66 1.84 13.69
N ARG A 70 -6.24 0.67 14.17
CA ARG A 70 -5.05 -0.05 13.62
C ARG A 70 -5.28 -1.53 13.37
N SER A 71 -6.52 -2.00 13.45
CA SER A 71 -6.82 -3.41 13.30
C SER A 71 -8.19 -3.58 12.67
N ILE A 72 -8.31 -4.65 11.89
CA ILE A 72 -9.59 -5.09 11.34
C ILE A 72 -9.82 -6.56 11.69
N VAL A 73 -11.08 -6.93 11.78
CA VAL A 73 -11.50 -8.33 11.71
C VAL A 73 -12.13 -8.55 10.35
N ALA A 74 -11.45 -9.32 9.51
CA ALA A 74 -12.02 -9.80 8.26
C ALA A 74 -12.72 -11.13 8.51
N TYR A 75 -13.88 -11.34 7.91
CA TYR A 75 -14.65 -12.58 8.07
C TYR A 75 -15.29 -13.02 6.76
N ALA A 76 -15.24 -14.32 6.48
CA ALA A 76 -15.80 -14.88 5.25
C ALA A 76 -17.31 -15.10 5.37
N ARG A 77 -18.06 -14.67 4.36
CA ARG A 77 -19.52 -14.85 4.27
C ARG A 77 -19.91 -16.02 3.38
N LYS A 78 -19.16 -16.24 2.31
CA LYS A 78 -19.36 -17.34 1.35
C LYS A 78 -18.04 -17.71 0.69
N GLU A 79 -18.04 -18.83 -0.03
CA GLU A 79 -16.89 -19.25 -0.82
C GLU A 79 -16.57 -18.26 -1.96
N GLY A 80 -15.29 -18.01 -2.17
CA GLY A 80 -14.78 -17.12 -3.21
C GLY A 80 -13.40 -16.55 -2.90
N LYS A 81 -12.96 -15.57 -3.69
CA LYS A 81 -11.73 -14.81 -3.46
C LYS A 81 -12.06 -13.32 -3.41
N THR A 82 -11.48 -12.60 -2.45
CA THR A 82 -11.59 -11.14 -2.34
C THR A 82 -10.26 -10.55 -1.90
N GLY A 83 -9.98 -9.31 -2.31
CA GLY A 83 -8.85 -8.52 -1.83
C GLY A 83 -9.31 -7.53 -0.77
N CYS A 84 -8.55 -7.43 0.32
CA CYS A 84 -8.72 -6.42 1.35
C CYS A 84 -7.54 -5.44 1.29
N TYR A 85 -7.84 -4.15 1.15
CA TYR A 85 -6.85 -3.08 1.02
C TYR A 85 -7.09 -2.04 2.12
N CYS A 86 -6.07 -1.76 2.93
CA CYS A 86 -6.13 -0.76 3.99
C CYS A 86 -5.18 0.39 3.62
N PHE A 87 -5.68 1.62 3.69
CA PHE A 87 -4.94 2.85 3.41
C PHE A 87 -4.77 3.68 4.69
#